data_AF-A0A1I1TW90-F1
#
_entry.id   AF-A0A1I1TW90-F1
#
_cell.length_a   1.000
_cell.length_b   1.000
_cell.length_c   1.000
_cell.angle_alpha   90.00
_cell.angle_beta   90.00
_cell.angle_gamma   90.00
#
_symmetry.space_group_name_H-M   'P 1'
#
loop_
_entity.id
_entity.type
_entity.pdbx_description
1 polymer ?
#
loop_
_entity_poly.entity_id
_entity_poly.type
_entity_poly.pdbx_seq_one_letter_code
_entity_poly.pdbx_strand_id
1 'polypeptide(L)'
;MYLTSRSIPELSGLKYTQRAQIIRLALSYLSVPEKTVLNLIKLLFLTPIFLILARIDSWEILIYLLITGICYPLITNPISIYFAKKYIDKAKAEFLDR
;
A
#
# COMPACT_ATOMS: atom_id res chain seq x y z
N MET A 1 -9.85 -9.90 -4.85
CA MET A 1 -8.91 -9.06 -4.07
C MET A 1 -7.53 -9.23 -4.71
N TYR A 2 -6.96 -8.20 -5.33
CA TYR A 2 -5.65 -8.30 -5.99
C TYR A 2 -4.55 -7.99 -4.99
N LEU A 3 -3.85 -9.03 -4.53
CA LEU A 3 -2.85 -8.94 -3.46
C LEU A 3 -1.47 -8.51 -3.97
N THR A 4 -1.25 -8.51 -5.28
CA THR A 4 0.05 -8.18 -5.86
C THR A 4 -0.10 -7.52 -7.24
N SER A 5 0.87 -6.69 -7.63
CA SER A 5 0.88 -5.98 -8.92
C SER A 5 0.81 -6.92 -10.12
N ARG A 6 1.25 -8.17 -9.94
CA ARG A 6 1.25 -9.26 -10.92
C ARG A 6 -0.14 -9.80 -11.22
N SER A 7 -1.11 -9.61 -10.32
CA SER A 7 -2.49 -10.06 -10.48
C SER A 7 -3.35 -9.09 -11.29
N ILE A 8 -2.82 -7.93 -11.67
CA ILE A 8 -3.53 -6.92 -12.45
C ILE A 8 -3.31 -7.24 -13.93
N PRO A 9 -4.32 -7.76 -14.65
CA PRO A 9 -4.18 -8.13 -16.07
C PRO A 9 -3.81 -6.92 -16.95
N GLU A 10 -4.23 -5.71 -16.57
CA GLU A 10 -3.91 -4.45 -17.26
C GLU A 10 -2.40 -4.15 -17.27
N LEU A 11 -1.64 -4.67 -16.31
CA LEU A 11 -0.18 -4.50 -16.19
C LEU A 11 0.59 -5.76 -16.63
N SER A 12 -0.07 -6.72 -17.29
CA SER A 12 0.57 -7.92 -17.84
C SER A 12 1.56 -7.54 -18.94
N GLY A 13 2.79 -8.08 -18.88
CA GLY A 13 3.85 -7.82 -19.86
C GLY A 13 4.90 -6.76 -19.48
N LEU A 14 4.67 -5.98 -18.41
CA LEU A 14 5.62 -4.96 -17.95
C LEU A 14 6.62 -5.48 -16.91
N LYS A 15 7.85 -4.94 -16.92
CA LYS A 15 8.89 -5.28 -15.93
C LYS A 15 8.45 -4.87 -14.52
N TYR A 16 8.97 -5.56 -13.51
CA TYR A 16 8.63 -5.30 -12.09
C TYR A 16 8.80 -3.83 -11.69
N THR A 17 9.87 -3.19 -12.16
CA THR A 17 10.16 -1.77 -11.92
C THR A 17 9.11 -0.85 -12.56
N GLN A 18 8.73 -1.11 -13.81
CA GLN A 18 7.71 -0.34 -14.53
C GLN A 18 6.34 -0.45 -13.84
N ARG A 19 5.99 -1.66 -13.37
CA ARG A 19 4.76 -1.89 -12.59
C ARG A 19 4.74 -1.07 -11.31
N ALA A 20 5.86 -1.02 -10.58
CA ALA A 20 5.97 -0.21 -9.37
C ALA A 20 5.86 1.30 -9.66
N GLN A 21 6.43 1.77 -10.78
CA GLN A 21 6.32 3.17 -11.22
C GLN A 21 4.89 3.54 -11.60
N ILE A 22 4.19 2.70 -12.37
CA ILE A 22 2.79 2.95 -12.76
C ILE A 22 1.88 2.95 -11.54
N ILE A 23 2.09 2.04 -10.58
CA ILE A 23 1.32 2.04 -9.32
C ILE A 23 1.58 3.33 -8.52
N ARG A 24 2.84 3.80 -8.44
CA ARG A 24 3.15 5.08 -7.80
C ARG A 24 2.47 6.25 -8.50
N LEU A 25 2.45 6.26 -9.83
CA LEU A 25 1.79 7.29 -10.63
C LEU A 25 0.26 7.22 -10.43
N ALA A 26 -0.33 6.04 -10.45
CA ALA A 26 -1.75 5.80 -10.15
C ALA A 26 -2.12 6.32 -8.75
N LEU A 27 -1.27 6.07 -7.75
CA LEU A 27 -1.45 6.59 -6.40
C LEU A 27 -1.34 8.12 -6.31
N SER A 28 -0.58 8.75 -7.22
CA SER A 28 -0.45 10.20 -7.27
C SER A 28 -1.75 10.88 -7.69
N TYR A 29 -2.54 10.24 -8.57
CA TYR A 29 -3.85 10.71 -9.03
C TYR A 29 -4.98 10.54 -8.02
N LEU A 30 -4.76 9.85 -6.89
CA LEU A 30 -5.76 9.85 -5.83
C LEU A 30 -6.06 11.29 -5.43
N SER A 31 -7.37 11.59 -5.36
CA SER A 31 -7.84 12.86 -4.83
C SER A 31 -7.46 13.00 -3.35
N VAL A 32 -7.40 14.25 -2.86
CA VAL A 32 -7.12 14.56 -1.45
C VAL A 32 -7.97 13.72 -0.48
N PRO A 33 -9.31 13.61 -0.61
CA PRO A 33 -10.11 12.80 0.29
C PRO A 33 -9.77 11.30 0.22
N GLU A 34 -9.46 10.76 -0.96
CA GLU A 34 -9.08 9.34 -1.08
C GLU A 34 -7.73 9.05 -0.44
N LYS A 35 -6.75 9.96 -0.55
CA LYS A 35 -5.47 9.85 0.18
C LYS A 35 -5.70 9.88 1.69
N THR A 36 -6.57 10.76 2.16
CA THR A 36 -6.93 10.84 3.56
C THR A 36 -7.58 9.55 4.03
N VAL A 37 -8.57 9.00 3.32
CA VAL A 37 -9.20 7.72 3.66
C VAL A 37 -8.18 6.59 3.67
N LEU A 38 -7.30 6.51 2.68
CA LEU A 38 -6.24 5.51 2.63
C LEU A 38 -5.35 5.61 3.87
N ASN A 39 -4.93 6.81 4.25
CA ASN A 39 -4.09 7.01 5.42
C ASN A 39 -4.84 6.77 6.74
N LEU A 40 -6.13 7.11 6.79
CA LEU A 40 -7.00 6.85 7.93
C LEU A 40 -7.15 5.34 8.15
N ILE A 41 -7.35 4.56 7.09
CA ILE A 41 -7.40 3.09 7.16
C ILE A 41 -6.06 2.56 7.68
N LYS A 42 -4.93 3.02 7.14
CA LYS A 42 -3.60 2.62 7.62
C LYS A 42 -3.43 2.90 9.12
N LEU A 43 -3.86 4.09 9.56
CA LEU A 43 -3.84 4.48 10.96
C LEU A 43 -4.75 3.57 11.79
N LEU A 44 -5.99 3.32 11.35
CA LEU A 44 -6.98 2.53 12.07
C LEU A 44 -6.55 1.07 12.25
N PHE A 45 -5.76 0.52 11.32
CA PHE A 45 -5.12 -0.78 11.48
C PHE A 45 -3.92 -0.72 12.43
N LEU A 46 -3.13 0.35 12.38
CA LEU A 46 -1.93 0.52 13.19
C LEU A 46 -2.25 0.81 14.67
N THR A 47 -3.29 1.59 14.94
CA THR A 47 -3.72 2.00 16.29
C THR A 47 -3.97 0.83 17.23
N PRO A 48 -4.83 -0.17 16.93
CA PRO A 48 -5.06 -1.28 17.84
C PRO A 48 -3.81 -2.13 18.07
N ILE A 49 -2.96 -2.27 17.05
CA ILE A 49 -1.68 -2.98 17.18
C ILE A 49 -0.77 -2.25 18.16
N PHE A 50 -0.62 -0.93 18.02
CA PHE A 50 0.16 -0.10 18.94
C PHE A 50 -0.40 -0.10 20.37
N LEU A 51 -1.73 -0.12 20.53
CA LEU A 51 -2.34 -0.20 21.86
C LEU A 51 -2.03 -1.53 22.56
N ILE A 52 -1.98 -2.64 21.82
CA ILE A 52 -1.57 -3.96 22.36
C ILE A 52 -0.08 -3.93 22.72
N LEU A 53 0.77 -3.42 21.83
CA LEU A 53 2.21 -3.26 22.07
C LEU A 53 2.49 -2.40 23.31
N ALA A 54 1.75 -1.32 23.51
CA ALA A 54 1.92 -0.41 24.65
C ALA A 54 1.61 -1.04 26.01
N ARG A 55 0.98 -2.22 26.04
CA ARG A 55 0.71 -2.98 27.28
C ARG A 55 1.86 -3.92 27.65
N ILE A 56 2.87 -4.04 26.79
CA ILE A 56 4.03 -4.89 27.02
C ILE A 56 5.10 -4.04 27.73
N ASP A 57 5.24 -4.24 29.04
CA ASP A 57 6.26 -3.54 29.85
C ASP A 57 7.65 -4.19 29.78
N SER A 58 7.79 -5.27 29.00
CA SER A 58 9.04 -6.02 28.86
C SER A 58 9.88 -5.54 27.68
N TRP A 59 11.20 -5.72 27.79
CA TRP A 59 12.16 -5.40 26.72
C TRP A 59 11.87 -6.14 25.39
N GLU A 60 11.12 -7.24 25.45
CA GLU A 60 10.64 -7.99 24.28
C GLU A 60 9.78 -7.15 23.32
N ILE A 61 9.21 -6.01 23.77
CA ILE A 61 8.47 -5.07 22.92
C ILE A 61 9.26 -4.69 21.66
N LEU A 62 10.60 -4.63 21.74
CA LEU A 62 11.48 -4.29 20.62
C LEU A 62 11.34 -5.29 19.45
N ILE A 63 11.21 -6.58 19.77
CA ILE A 63 11.04 -7.65 18.77
C ILE A 63 9.65 -7.55 18.13
N TYR A 64 8.61 -7.34 18.94
CA TYR A 64 7.25 -7.14 18.44
C TYR A 64 7.13 -5.89 17.56
N LEU A 65 7.86 -4.83 17.88
CA LEU A 65 7.90 -3.59 17.10
C LEU A 65 8.59 -3.80 15.75
N LEU A 66 9.68 -4.58 15.71
CA LEU A 66 10.35 -4.98 14.48
C LEU A 66 9.42 -5.82 13.58
N ILE A 67 8.78 -6.85 14.14
CA ILE A 67 7.83 -7.72 13.42
C ILE A 67 6.66 -6.89 12.89
N THR A 68 6.10 -6.01 13.71
CA THR A 68 5.00 -5.11 13.31
C THR A 68 5.43 -4.17 12.18
N GLY A 69 6.64 -3.61 12.25
CA GLY A 69 7.20 -2.77 11.20
C GLY A 69 7.33 -3.47 9.86
N ILE A 70 7.66 -4.77 9.86
CA ILE A 70 7.72 -5.61 8.64
C ILE A 70 6.32 -6.01 8.17
N CYS A 71 5.40 -6.33 9.08
CA CYS A 71 4.01 -6.70 8.74
C CYS A 71 3.21 -5.51 8.19
N TYR A 72 3.51 -4.29 8.63
CA TYR A 72 2.84 -3.06 8.20
C TYR A 72 2.80 -2.87 6.66
N PRO A 73 3.91 -2.90 5.92
CA PRO A 73 3.90 -2.82 4.46
C PRO A 73 3.14 -3.98 3.80
N LEU A 74 3.15 -5.19 4.38
CA LEU A 74 2.39 -6.32 3.82
C LEU A 74 0.88 -6.07 3.82
N ILE A 75 0.35 -5.40 4.84
CA ILE A 75 -1.09 -5.08 4.94
C ILE A 75 -1.42 -3.80 4.16
N THR A 76 -0.53 -2.79 4.21
CA THR A 76 -0.80 -1.49 3.58
C THR A 76 -0.60 -1.48 2.07
N ASN A 77 0.26 -2.35 1.53
CA ASN A 77 0.45 -2.51 0.09
C ASN A 77 -0.81 -2.95 -0.67
N PRO A 78 -1.55 -4.02 -0.28
CA PRO A 78 -2.76 -4.44 -0.99
C PRO A 78 -3.87 -3.40 -0.92
N ILE A 79 -4.00 -2.68 0.20
CA ILE A 79 -4.95 -1.57 0.33
C ILE A 79 -4.58 -0.45 -0.66
N SER A 80 -3.30 -0.08 -0.72
CA SER A 80 -2.82 0.94 -1.66
C SER A 80 -3.04 0.50 -3.12
N ILE A 81 -2.82 -0.78 -3.45
CA ILE A 81 -3.09 -1.35 -4.77
C ILE A 81 -4.57 -1.29 -5.13
N TYR A 82 -5.47 -1.56 -4.17
CA TYR A 82 -6.90 -1.47 -4.37
C TYR A 82 -7.34 -0.06 -4.80
N PHE A 83 -6.83 0.97 -4.11
CA PHE A 83 -7.07 2.36 -4.49
C PHE A 83 -6.39 2.76 -5.80
N ALA A 84 -5.16 2.28 -6.04
CA ALA A 84 -4.43 2.53 -7.27
C ALA A 84 -5.18 2.01 -8.50
N LYS A 85 -5.88 0.87 -8.40
CA LYS A 85 -6.63 0.25 -9.51
C LYS A 85 -7.56 1.24 -10.23
N LYS A 86 -8.20 2.15 -9.50
CA LYS A 86 -9.09 3.18 -10.06
C LYS A 86 -8.40 4.10 -11.08
N TYR A 87 -7.08 4.25 -10.98
CA TYR A 87 -6.27 5.15 -11.79
C TYR A 87 -5.17 4.43 -12.59
N ILE A 88 -5.14 3.08 -12.59
CA ILE A 88 -4.09 2.32 -13.29
C ILE A 88 -4.17 2.51 -14.80
N ASP A 89 -5.36 2.51 -15.40
CA ASP A 89 -5.49 2.72 -16.85
C ASP A 89 -5.01 4.10 -17.29
N LYS A 90 -5.35 5.14 -16.52
CA LYS A 90 -4.87 6.52 -16.76
C LYS A 90 -3.35 6.62 -16.60
N ALA A 91 -2.82 6.05 -15.51
CA ALA A 91 -1.38 6.06 -15.25
C ALA A 91 -0.59 5.26 -16.28
N LYS A 92 -1.14 4.15 -16.77
CA LYS A 92 -0.53 3.33 -17.82
C LYS A 92 -0.51 4.06 -19.15
N ALA A 93 -1.60 4.73 -19.53
CA ALA A 93 -1.64 5.54 -20.75
C ALA A 93 -0.56 6.64 -20.71
N GLU A 94 -0.48 7.39 -19.61
CA GLU A 94 0.53 8.45 -19.47
C GLU A 94 1.97 7.92 -19.39
N PHE A 95 2.18 6.71 -18.85
CA PHE A 95 3.50 6.08 -18.83
C PHE A 95 3.95 5.55 -20.21
N LEU A 96 3.01 5.19 -21.09
CA LEU A 96 3.30 4.70 -22.44
C LEU A 96 3.41 5.83 -23.47
N ASP A 97 2.78 6.98 -23.23
CA ASP A 97 2.90 8.20 -24.05
C ASP A 97 4.20 8.98 -23.80
N ARG A 98 4.96 8.64 -22.74
CA ARG A 98 6.29 9.20 -22.43
C ARG A 98 7.42 8.35 -22.98
#